data_AF-A0A8C7JWR6-F1
#
_entry.id   AF-A0A8C7JWR6-F1
#
_cell.length_a   1.000
_cell.length_b   1.000
_cell.length_c   1.000
_cell.angle_alpha   90.00
_cell.angle_beta   90.00
_cell.angle_gamma   90.00
#
_symmetry.space_group_name_H-M   'P 1'
#
loop_
_entity.id
_entity.type
_entity.pdbx_description
1 polymer ?
#
loop_
_entity_poly.entity_id
_entity_poly.type
_entity_poly.pdbx_seq_one_letter_code
_entity_poly.pdbx_strand_id
1 'polypeptide(L)'
;LQDECYQVRQIFAQKLHLALVKLLLPLEYLAVFSLCAKDPVKERRAHARQCLLKNISIRREFINNNPLAHDKLVSLLPEYVVPYMIHLLAHDPDFTKPQDFEQLRDLKECLWFMLEVLMVQNENNSHAFLRKMVENISRPKDAQCPDDPKANEKLYIVCDVALFVIVNKSTACHLESPKDPVLPMVSLQDLINDKEYLISGLPPGPDQ
;
A
#
# COMPACT_ATOMS: atom_id res chain seq x y z
N LEU A 1 -6.29 9.13 -9.19
CA LEU A 1 -7.46 8.90 -8.29
C LEU A 1 -8.05 10.19 -7.71
N GLN A 2 -7.38 11.34 -7.84
CA GLN A 2 -7.84 12.65 -7.34
C GLN A 2 -8.15 13.65 -8.48
N ASP A 3 -8.61 13.14 -9.63
CA ASP A 3 -9.01 14.01 -10.75
C ASP A 3 -10.30 14.79 -10.42
N GLU A 4 -10.40 16.05 -10.84
CA GLU A 4 -11.61 16.86 -10.64
C GLU A 4 -12.85 16.19 -11.25
N CYS A 5 -12.68 15.49 -12.38
CA CYS A 5 -13.75 14.77 -13.05
C CYS A 5 -14.07 13.46 -12.32
N TYR A 6 -15.29 13.38 -11.81
CA TYR A 6 -15.82 12.19 -11.14
C TYR A 6 -15.70 10.92 -11.99
N GLN A 7 -16.06 11.00 -13.27
CA GLN A 7 -16.06 9.87 -14.20
C GLN A 7 -14.64 9.35 -14.44
N VAL A 8 -13.64 10.25 -14.52
CA VAL A 8 -12.23 9.88 -14.65
C VAL A 8 -11.77 9.12 -13.42
N ARG A 9 -12.04 9.66 -12.21
CA ARG A 9 -11.74 8.95 -10.95
C ARG A 9 -12.39 7.57 -10.91
N GLN A 10 -13.66 7.49 -11.32
CA GLN A 10 -14.44 6.26 -11.30
C GLN A 10 -13.85 5.18 -12.22
N ILE A 11 -13.69 5.51 -13.50
CA ILE A 11 -13.19 4.57 -14.51
C ILE A 11 -11.76 4.14 -14.17
N PHE A 12 -10.91 5.08 -13.75
CA PHE A 12 -9.54 4.78 -13.36
C PHE A 12 -9.50 3.77 -12.20
N ALA A 13 -10.27 4.00 -11.13
CA ALA A 13 -10.32 3.07 -9.99
C ALA A 13 -10.80 1.68 -10.39
N GLN A 14 -11.79 1.58 -11.29
CA GLN A 14 -12.30 0.29 -11.77
C GLN A 14 -11.25 -0.47 -12.58
N LYS A 15 -10.54 0.20 -13.49
CA LYS A 15 -9.47 -0.40 -14.29
C LYS A 15 -8.29 -0.84 -13.42
N LEU A 16 -7.89 0.03 -12.50
CA LEU A 16 -6.86 -0.25 -11.49
C LEU A 16 -7.22 -1.49 -10.68
N HIS A 17 -8.44 -1.53 -10.13
CA HIS A 17 -8.95 -2.68 -9.38
C HIS A 17 -8.91 -3.96 -10.20
N LEU A 18 -9.42 -3.93 -11.44
CA LEU A 18 -9.49 -5.11 -12.32
C LEU A 18 -8.10 -5.71 -12.60
N ALA A 19 -7.10 -4.88 -12.85
CA ALA A 19 -5.74 -5.35 -13.11
C ALA A 19 -5.07 -5.88 -11.82
N LEU A 20 -5.31 -5.23 -10.68
CA LEU A 20 -4.77 -5.67 -9.39
C LEU A 20 -5.35 -7.00 -8.92
N VAL A 21 -6.65 -7.28 -9.12
CA VAL A 21 -7.26 -8.57 -8.74
C VAL A 21 -6.83 -9.72 -9.65
N LYS A 22 -6.43 -9.40 -10.88
CA LYS A 22 -5.78 -10.36 -11.80
C LYS A 22 -4.29 -10.56 -11.51
N LEU A 23 -3.75 -9.89 -10.48
CA LEU A 23 -2.33 -9.90 -10.13
C LEU A 23 -1.41 -9.44 -11.28
N LEU A 24 -1.92 -8.59 -12.18
CA LEU A 24 -1.17 -8.03 -13.31
C LEU A 24 -0.47 -6.71 -12.96
N LEU A 25 -0.85 -6.09 -11.84
CA LEU A 25 -0.21 -4.88 -11.33
C LEU A 25 0.51 -5.13 -10.00
N PRO A 26 1.73 -4.56 -9.82
CA PRO A 26 2.45 -4.59 -8.55
C PRO A 26 1.71 -3.91 -7.38
N LEU A 27 2.19 -4.16 -6.16
CA LEU A 27 1.60 -3.61 -4.93
C LEU A 27 1.69 -2.09 -4.83
N GLU A 28 2.66 -1.44 -5.49
CA GLU A 28 2.74 0.03 -5.53
C GLU A 28 1.46 0.67 -6.09
N TYR A 29 0.82 0.03 -7.06
CA TYR A 29 -0.45 0.48 -7.63
C TYR A 29 -1.62 0.27 -6.66
N LEU A 30 -1.52 -0.71 -5.75
CA LEU A 30 -2.49 -0.87 -4.67
C LEU A 30 -2.40 0.30 -3.69
N ALA A 31 -1.20 0.82 -3.43
CA ALA A 31 -0.99 1.93 -2.51
C ALA A 31 -1.76 3.20 -2.92
N VAL A 32 -1.99 3.41 -4.22
CA VAL A 32 -2.74 4.57 -4.74
C VAL A 32 -4.15 4.65 -4.15
N PHE A 33 -4.76 3.53 -3.74
CA PHE A 33 -6.06 3.55 -3.07
C PHE A 33 -6.08 4.28 -1.72
N SER A 34 -4.93 4.53 -1.08
CA SER A 34 -4.87 5.37 0.14
C SER A 34 -5.39 6.78 -0.12
N LEU A 35 -5.12 7.33 -1.32
CA LEU A 35 -5.57 8.65 -1.75
C LEU A 35 -7.10 8.75 -1.90
N CYS A 36 -7.80 7.62 -2.02
CA CYS A 36 -9.26 7.62 -2.05
C CYS A 36 -9.88 8.10 -0.74
N ALA A 37 -9.15 8.11 0.38
CA ALA A 37 -9.62 8.68 1.64
C ALA A 37 -10.03 10.16 1.50
N LYS A 38 -9.38 10.89 0.60
CA LYS A 38 -9.66 12.29 0.26
C LYS A 38 -10.83 12.47 -0.73
N ASP A 39 -11.43 11.39 -1.23
CA ASP A 39 -12.52 11.48 -2.21
C ASP A 39 -13.77 12.11 -1.56
N PRO A 40 -14.30 13.23 -2.09
CA PRO A 40 -15.45 13.90 -1.50
C PRO A 40 -16.71 13.02 -1.53
N VAL A 41 -16.79 12.05 -2.43
CA VAL A 41 -17.94 11.18 -2.61
C VAL A 41 -17.83 9.95 -1.68
N LYS A 42 -18.80 9.77 -0.79
CA LYS A 42 -18.78 8.69 0.22
C LYS A 42 -18.84 7.30 -0.43
N GLU A 43 -19.63 7.14 -1.47
CA GLU A 43 -19.80 5.89 -2.23
C GLU A 43 -18.50 5.47 -2.88
N ARG A 44 -17.67 6.44 -3.31
CA ARG A 44 -16.34 6.19 -3.88
C ARG A 44 -15.37 5.65 -2.85
N ARG A 45 -15.34 6.24 -1.66
CA ARG A 45 -14.58 5.72 -0.50
C ARG A 45 -15.01 4.30 -0.16
N ALA A 46 -16.31 4.05 -0.08
CA ALA A 46 -16.84 2.71 0.20
C ALA A 46 -16.43 1.69 -0.88
N HIS A 47 -16.52 2.05 -2.17
CA HIS A 47 -16.11 1.20 -3.27
C HIS A 47 -14.60 0.91 -3.25
N ALA A 48 -13.76 1.94 -3.07
CA ALA A 48 -12.31 1.78 -2.94
C ALA A 48 -11.93 0.82 -1.79
N ARG A 49 -12.62 0.91 -0.65
CA ARG A 49 -12.44 0.00 0.48
C ARG A 49 -12.81 -1.45 0.13
N GLN A 50 -13.90 -1.66 -0.61
CA GLN A 50 -14.26 -3.00 -1.12
C GLN A 50 -13.20 -3.53 -2.10
N CYS A 51 -12.67 -2.69 -2.98
CA CYS A 51 -11.59 -3.05 -3.89
C CYS A 51 -10.32 -3.49 -3.13
N LEU A 52 -9.97 -2.79 -2.04
CA LEU A 52 -8.85 -3.16 -1.17
C LEU A 52 -9.08 -4.52 -0.50
N LEU A 53 -10.24 -4.71 0.15
CA LEU A 53 -10.60 -5.97 0.80
C LEU A 53 -10.48 -7.16 -0.16
N LYS A 54 -11.03 -7.01 -1.37
CA LYS A 54 -10.99 -8.08 -2.38
C LYS A 54 -9.56 -8.36 -2.84
N ASN A 55 -8.73 -7.33 -3.04
CA ASN A 55 -7.33 -7.49 -3.45
C ASN A 55 -6.48 -8.20 -2.38
N ILE A 56 -6.66 -7.81 -1.12
CA ILE A 56 -5.96 -8.42 0.03
C ILE A 56 -6.38 -9.89 0.15
N SER A 57 -7.68 -10.17 0.10
CA SER A 57 -8.21 -11.54 0.17
C SER A 57 -7.68 -12.44 -0.94
N ILE A 58 -7.73 -11.99 -2.22
CA ILE A 58 -7.21 -12.78 -3.35
C ILE A 58 -5.72 -13.08 -3.18
N ARG A 59 -4.91 -12.10 -2.77
CA ARG A 59 -3.47 -12.29 -2.59
C ARG A 59 -3.15 -13.28 -1.47
N ARG A 60 -3.83 -13.17 -0.32
CA ARG A 60 -3.69 -14.11 0.80
C ARG A 60 -4.09 -15.53 0.39
N GLU A 61 -5.23 -15.67 -0.29
CA GLU A 61 -5.69 -16.96 -0.82
C GLU A 61 -4.69 -17.55 -1.82
N PHE A 62 -4.17 -16.74 -2.75
CA PHE A 62 -3.16 -17.16 -3.70
C PHE A 62 -1.89 -17.66 -3.02
N ILE A 63 -1.39 -16.94 -2.00
CA ILE A 63 -0.20 -17.34 -1.24
C ILE A 63 -0.45 -18.68 -0.51
N ASN A 64 -1.61 -18.81 0.14
CA ASN A 64 -1.95 -20.00 0.90
C ASN A 64 -2.12 -21.25 0.01
N ASN A 65 -2.63 -21.08 -1.22
CA ASN A 65 -2.89 -22.17 -2.14
C ASN A 65 -1.68 -22.56 -3.00
N ASN A 66 -0.63 -21.71 -3.08
CA ASN A 66 0.51 -21.91 -3.97
C ASN A 66 1.83 -21.86 -3.20
N PRO A 67 2.45 -23.01 -2.86
CA PRO A 67 3.72 -23.04 -2.15
C PRO A 67 4.83 -22.21 -2.81
N LEU A 68 4.89 -22.20 -4.15
CA LEU A 68 5.86 -21.42 -4.94
C LEU A 68 5.69 -19.89 -4.80
N ALA A 69 4.55 -19.41 -4.30
CA ALA A 69 4.34 -17.99 -4.03
C ALA A 69 5.20 -17.47 -2.87
N HIS A 70 5.72 -18.36 -2.02
CA HIS A 70 6.57 -17.97 -0.88
C HIS A 70 7.90 -17.32 -1.33
N ASP A 71 8.39 -17.66 -2.53
CA ASP A 71 9.58 -17.05 -3.13
C ASP A 71 9.31 -15.62 -3.63
N LYS A 72 8.03 -15.23 -3.74
CA LYS A 72 7.56 -13.94 -4.26
C LYS A 72 6.77 -13.14 -3.23
N LEU A 73 6.96 -13.40 -1.93
CA LEU A 73 6.19 -12.72 -0.88
C LEU A 73 6.32 -11.20 -0.94
N VAL A 74 7.49 -10.65 -1.26
CA VAL A 74 7.69 -9.19 -1.35
C VAL A 74 6.76 -8.55 -2.40
N SER A 75 6.41 -9.25 -3.47
CA SER A 75 5.52 -8.74 -4.52
C SER A 75 4.05 -9.15 -4.34
N LEU A 76 3.75 -10.13 -3.48
CA LEU A 76 2.41 -10.70 -3.33
C LEU A 76 1.76 -10.42 -1.97
N LEU A 77 2.52 -10.43 -0.88
CA LEU A 77 2.00 -10.31 0.48
C LEU A 77 1.48 -8.87 0.68
N PRO A 78 0.19 -8.68 1.00
CA PRO A 78 -0.42 -7.35 0.98
C PRO A 78 0.23 -6.32 1.91
N GLU A 79 0.82 -6.77 3.02
CA GLU A 79 1.51 -5.94 3.99
C GLU A 79 2.66 -5.13 3.35
N TYR A 80 3.28 -5.64 2.28
CA TYR A 80 4.30 -4.91 1.50
C TYR A 80 3.73 -3.74 0.68
N VAL A 81 2.43 -3.43 0.76
CA VAL A 81 1.90 -2.16 0.24
C VAL A 81 2.35 -0.95 1.06
N VAL A 82 2.66 -1.14 2.35
CA VAL A 82 2.96 -0.07 3.32
C VAL A 82 4.13 0.82 2.91
N PRO A 83 5.29 0.30 2.43
CA PRO A 83 6.40 1.14 2.01
C PRO A 83 6.01 2.05 0.84
N TYR A 84 5.27 1.52 -0.13
CA TYR A 84 4.79 2.31 -1.27
C TYR A 84 3.77 3.36 -0.85
N MET A 85 2.88 3.04 0.09
CA MET A 85 1.91 4.00 0.63
C MET A 85 2.62 5.13 1.39
N ILE A 86 3.57 4.80 2.25
CA ILE A 86 4.34 5.80 3.01
C ILE A 86 5.10 6.71 2.05
N HIS A 87 5.80 6.14 1.08
CA HIS A 87 6.51 6.91 0.06
C HIS A 87 5.56 7.79 -0.76
N LEU A 88 4.45 7.23 -1.25
CA LEU A 88 3.44 7.97 -2.02
C LEU A 88 2.90 9.18 -1.24
N LEU A 89 2.58 9.01 0.04
CA LEU A 89 2.03 10.08 0.88
C LEU A 89 3.09 11.11 1.30
N ALA A 90 4.34 10.69 1.51
CA ALA A 90 5.46 11.60 1.74
C ALA A 90 5.73 12.53 0.54
N HIS A 91 5.43 12.06 -0.67
CA HIS A 91 5.57 12.80 -1.93
C HIS A 91 4.25 13.32 -2.49
N ASP A 92 3.15 13.27 -1.71
CA ASP A 92 1.87 13.84 -2.10
C ASP A 92 2.02 15.36 -2.30
N PRO A 93 1.63 15.92 -3.46
CA PRO A 93 1.70 17.37 -3.71
C PRO A 93 0.93 18.22 -2.71
N ASP A 94 -0.09 17.67 -2.05
CA ASP A 94 -0.85 18.36 -1.01
C ASP A 94 -0.06 18.43 0.32
N PHE A 95 0.89 17.51 0.54
CA PHE A 95 1.68 17.43 1.77
C PHE A 95 2.90 18.36 1.73
N THR A 96 2.62 19.63 1.99
CA THR A 96 3.57 20.75 1.86
C THR A 96 4.01 21.32 3.20
N LYS A 97 3.22 21.16 4.25
CA LYS A 97 3.46 21.72 5.58
C LYS A 97 3.40 20.59 6.61
N PRO A 98 4.52 19.95 6.92
CA PRO A 98 4.54 18.73 7.74
C PRO A 98 4.12 18.90 9.21
N GLN A 99 4.01 20.15 9.67
CA GLN A 99 3.55 20.49 11.02
C GLN A 99 2.12 21.04 11.04
N ASP A 100 1.47 21.17 9.88
CA ASP A 100 0.10 21.65 9.78
C ASP A 100 -0.88 20.57 10.25
N PHE A 101 -1.77 20.93 11.18
CA PHE A 101 -2.67 19.97 11.82
C PHE A 101 -3.68 19.36 10.83
N GLU A 102 -4.18 20.15 9.88
CA GLU A 102 -5.16 19.68 8.90
C GLU A 102 -4.50 18.70 7.92
N GLN A 103 -3.29 19.01 7.44
CA GLN A 103 -2.53 18.08 6.58
C GLN A 103 -2.16 16.78 7.30
N LEU A 104 -1.78 16.84 8.58
CA LEU A 104 -1.50 15.65 9.39
C LEU A 104 -2.75 14.81 9.64
N ARG A 105 -3.92 15.44 9.82
CA ARG A 105 -5.20 14.73 9.90
C ARG A 105 -5.50 14.01 8.59
N ASP A 106 -5.39 14.69 7.46
CA ASP A 106 -5.71 14.10 6.16
C ASP A 106 -4.73 12.95 5.82
N LEU A 107 -3.44 13.12 6.16
CA LEU A 107 -2.42 12.07 6.08
C LEU A 107 -2.79 10.84 6.91
N LYS A 108 -3.21 11.07 8.16
CA LYS A 108 -3.67 9.99 9.06
C LYS A 108 -4.87 9.25 8.48
N GLU A 109 -5.83 9.95 7.88
CA GLU A 109 -6.99 9.31 7.25
C GLU A 109 -6.60 8.46 6.03
N CYS A 110 -5.68 8.94 5.19
CA CYS A 110 -5.12 8.15 4.07
C CYS A 110 -4.41 6.87 4.55
N LEU A 111 -3.57 6.98 5.59
CA LEU A 111 -2.88 5.84 6.18
C LEU A 111 -3.88 4.85 6.79
N TRP A 112 -4.84 5.35 7.57
CA TRP A 112 -5.87 4.51 8.18
C TRP A 112 -6.73 3.79 7.14
N PHE A 113 -7.07 4.45 6.02
CA PHE A 113 -7.88 3.84 4.96
C PHE A 113 -7.30 2.52 4.42
N MET A 114 -5.97 2.41 4.33
CA MET A 114 -5.28 1.18 3.95
C MET A 114 -5.06 0.25 5.14
N LEU A 115 -4.51 0.78 6.24
CA LEU A 115 -4.13 0.00 7.42
C LEU A 115 -5.34 -0.69 8.05
N GLU A 116 -6.51 -0.04 8.08
CA GLU A 116 -7.75 -0.64 8.57
C GLU A 116 -8.05 -1.97 7.87
N VAL A 117 -7.83 -2.04 6.55
CA VAL A 117 -8.12 -3.24 5.76
C VAL A 117 -7.06 -4.32 5.95
N LEU A 118 -5.78 -3.93 6.03
CA LEU A 118 -4.68 -4.86 6.29
C LEU A 118 -4.79 -5.50 7.69
N MET A 119 -5.25 -4.72 8.66
CA MET A 119 -5.33 -5.09 10.08
C MET A 119 -6.69 -5.74 10.47
N VAL A 120 -7.55 -6.08 9.51
CA VAL A 120 -8.79 -6.83 9.81
C VAL A 120 -8.48 -8.21 10.39
N GLN A 121 -7.43 -8.85 9.90
CA GLN A 121 -6.98 -10.18 10.35
C GLN A 121 -5.53 -10.09 10.80
N ASN A 122 -5.27 -10.51 12.04
CA ASN A 122 -3.91 -10.63 12.58
C ASN A 122 -3.32 -12.03 12.34
N GLU A 123 -3.39 -12.50 11.10
CA GLU A 123 -2.80 -13.79 10.72
C GLU A 123 -1.28 -13.70 10.78
N ASN A 124 -0.62 -14.69 11.40
CA ASN A 124 0.85 -14.77 11.51
C ASN A 124 1.50 -13.50 12.08
N ASN A 125 0.89 -12.86 13.08
CA ASN A 125 1.37 -11.61 13.67
C ASN A 125 1.56 -10.47 12.65
N SER A 126 0.69 -10.37 11.64
CA SER A 126 0.74 -9.34 10.61
C SER A 126 0.78 -7.92 11.18
N HIS A 127 0.16 -7.65 12.33
CA HIS A 127 0.20 -6.31 12.95
C HIS A 127 1.60 -5.95 13.46
N ALA A 128 2.33 -6.92 14.01
CA ALA A 128 3.72 -6.73 14.42
C ALA A 128 4.65 -6.58 13.21
N PHE A 129 4.37 -7.33 12.13
CA PHE A 129 5.08 -7.20 10.85
C PHE A 129 4.90 -5.81 10.23
N LEU A 130 3.67 -5.28 10.21
CA LEU A 130 3.36 -3.94 9.75
C LEU A 130 4.12 -2.88 10.56
N ARG A 131 4.08 -2.95 11.89
CA ARG A 131 4.86 -2.03 12.76
C ARG A 131 6.35 -2.10 12.42
N LYS A 132 6.92 -3.30 12.37
CA LYS A 132 8.35 -3.51 12.07
C LYS A 132 8.73 -2.97 10.70
N MET A 133 7.83 -3.08 9.72
CA MET A 133 8.05 -2.55 8.38
C MET A 133 8.15 -1.03 8.40
N VAL A 134 7.26 -0.34 9.12
CA VAL A 134 7.35 1.12 9.28
C VAL A 134 8.61 1.54 10.03
N GLU A 135 8.97 0.82 11.11
CA GLU A 135 10.23 1.04 11.84
C GLU A 135 11.49 0.85 10.98
N ASN A 136 11.42 -0.01 9.95
CA ASN A 136 12.53 -0.20 9.03
C ASN A 136 12.60 0.94 8.00
N ILE A 137 11.46 1.50 7.57
CA ILE A 137 11.41 2.63 6.62
C ILE A 137 11.90 3.93 7.26
N SER A 138 11.74 4.11 8.58
CA SER A 138 12.18 5.33 9.29
C SER A 138 13.70 5.43 9.50
N ARG A 139 14.49 4.44 9.06
CA ARG A 139 15.96 4.40 9.20
C ARG A 139 16.72 4.92 7.98
N PRO A 140 16.44 4.44 6.74
CA PRO A 140 17.11 4.96 5.57
C PRO A 140 16.66 6.39 5.24
N LYS A 141 17.38 7.02 4.31
CA LYS A 141 16.94 8.25 3.66
C LYS A 141 15.91 7.93 2.59
N ASP A 142 15.11 8.91 2.22
CA ASP A 142 14.27 8.88 1.04
C ASP A 142 15.13 8.59 -0.19
N ALA A 143 14.84 7.52 -0.93
CA ALA A 143 15.73 7.15 -2.03
C ALA A 143 15.39 7.84 -3.36
N GLN A 144 14.29 8.60 -3.45
CA GLN A 144 14.08 9.52 -4.58
C GLN A 144 14.91 10.80 -4.42
N CYS A 145 14.99 11.34 -3.21
CA CYS A 145 15.69 12.58 -2.87
C CYS A 145 16.53 12.45 -1.59
N PRO A 146 17.60 11.62 -1.55
CA PRO A 146 18.32 11.29 -0.33
C PRO A 146 19.06 12.48 0.30
N ASP A 147 19.38 13.49 -0.50
CA ASP A 147 20.10 14.68 -0.05
C ASP A 147 19.19 15.87 0.23
N ASP A 148 17.86 15.75 0.03
CA ASP A 148 16.89 16.78 0.40
C ASP A 148 16.41 16.57 1.84
N PRO A 149 16.80 17.43 2.80
CA PRO A 149 16.36 17.29 4.19
C PRO A 149 14.84 17.35 4.35
N LYS A 150 14.14 18.11 3.50
CA LYS A 150 12.68 18.25 3.56
C LYS A 150 11.95 17.00 3.09
N ALA A 151 12.47 16.34 2.04
CA ALA A 151 11.93 15.07 1.58
C ALA A 151 12.05 13.99 2.68
N ASN A 152 13.21 13.93 3.34
CA ASN A 152 13.46 13.02 4.46
C ASN A 152 12.57 13.35 5.67
N GLU A 153 12.43 14.63 6.04
CA GLU A 153 11.53 15.06 7.12
C GLU A 153 10.09 14.60 6.87
N LYS A 154 9.56 14.80 5.66
CA LYS A 154 8.23 14.31 5.28
C LYS A 154 8.10 12.80 5.41
N LEU A 155 9.09 12.04 4.94
CA LEU A 155 9.10 10.58 5.04
C LEU A 155 9.02 10.12 6.50
N TYR A 156 9.83 10.71 7.37
CA TYR A 156 9.85 10.37 8.80
C TYR A 156 8.54 10.72 9.51
N ILE A 157 7.95 11.87 9.19
CA ILE A 157 6.64 12.26 9.74
C ILE A 157 5.55 11.28 9.32
N VAL A 158 5.54 10.84 8.06
CA VAL A 158 4.56 9.85 7.57
C VAL A 158 4.74 8.52 8.30
N CYS A 159 5.99 8.09 8.53
CA CYS A 159 6.28 6.91 9.36
C CYS A 159 5.77 7.06 10.79
N ASP A 160 6.00 8.20 11.44
CA ASP A 160 5.54 8.46 12.81
C ASP A 160 4.02 8.41 12.92
N VAL A 161 3.30 9.02 11.96
CA VAL A 161 1.84 8.96 11.91
C VAL A 161 1.35 7.53 11.66
N ALA A 162 2.02 6.76 10.79
CA ALA A 162 1.67 5.37 10.54
C ALA A 162 1.88 4.49 11.79
N LEU A 163 3.00 4.65 12.50
CA LEU A 163 3.26 3.98 13.77
C LEU A 163 2.22 4.35 14.82
N PHE A 164 1.89 5.64 14.94
CA PHE A 164 0.85 6.12 15.82
C PHE A 164 -0.49 5.41 15.53
N VAL A 165 -0.90 5.32 14.26
CA VAL A 165 -2.13 4.62 13.86
C VAL A 165 -2.09 3.14 14.25
N ILE A 166 -1.00 2.42 13.93
CA ILE A 166 -0.87 0.99 14.21
C ILE A 166 -0.96 0.71 15.72
N VAL A 167 -0.17 1.43 16.52
CA VAL A 167 -0.09 1.26 17.97
C VAL A 167 -1.42 1.57 18.66
N ASN A 168 -2.12 2.62 18.23
CA ASN A 168 -3.42 2.98 18.82
C ASN A 168 -4.56 2.04 18.41
N LYS A 169 -4.39 1.25 17.34
CA LYS A 169 -5.45 0.40 16.79
C LYS A 169 -5.27 -1.08 17.07
N SER A 170 -4.08 -1.50 17.53
CA SER A 170 -3.81 -2.90 17.80
C SER A 170 -2.76 -3.11 18.89
N THR A 171 -3.15 -3.72 20.00
CA THR A 171 -2.19 -4.18 21.03
C THR A 171 -1.30 -5.32 20.53
N ALA A 172 -1.79 -6.13 19.58
CA ALA A 172 -1.04 -7.24 18.98
C ALA A 172 0.18 -6.76 18.15
N CYS A 173 0.28 -5.47 17.82
CA CYS A 173 1.46 -4.98 17.12
C CYS A 173 2.71 -5.04 17.99
N HIS A 174 2.57 -5.15 19.32
CA HIS A 174 3.70 -5.23 20.24
C HIS A 174 4.38 -6.60 20.30
N LEU A 175 3.77 -7.63 19.71
CA LEU A 175 4.35 -8.96 19.60
C LEU A 175 5.60 -8.98 18.70
N GLU A 176 6.29 -10.11 18.67
CA GLU A 176 7.39 -10.32 17.74
C GLU A 176 6.89 -10.47 16.31
N SER A 177 7.60 -9.79 15.41
CA SER A 177 7.38 -9.93 13.97
C SER A 177 7.76 -11.35 13.54
N PRO A 178 6.96 -12.03 12.71
CA PRO A 178 7.25 -13.40 12.27
C PRO A 178 8.55 -13.50 11.46
N LYS A 179 8.95 -12.40 10.80
CA LYS A 179 10.14 -12.25 9.97
C LYS A 179 10.60 -10.79 9.96
N ASP A 180 11.85 -10.55 9.58
CA ASP A 180 12.32 -9.19 9.30
C ASP A 180 11.83 -8.70 7.92
N PRO A 181 11.11 -7.57 7.84
CA PRO A 181 10.66 -7.01 6.58
C PRO A 181 11.82 -6.54 5.71
N VAL A 182 11.88 -7.04 4.47
CA VAL A 182 12.77 -6.57 3.42
C VAL A 182 12.14 -5.36 2.71
N LEU A 183 12.76 -4.19 2.80
CA LEU A 183 12.25 -3.02 2.09
C LEU A 183 12.49 -3.15 0.58
N PRO A 184 11.53 -2.74 -0.28
CA PRO A 184 11.79 -2.63 -1.71
C PRO A 184 12.95 -1.65 -1.94
N MET A 185 14.10 -2.13 -2.46
CA MET A 185 15.29 -1.28 -2.69
C MET A 185 15.13 -0.31 -3.88
N VAL A 186 14.01 -0.39 -4.60
CA VAL A 186 13.81 0.33 -5.86
C VAL A 186 12.90 1.52 -5.62
N SER A 187 13.48 2.65 -5.24
CA SER A 187 12.81 3.94 -5.38
C SER A 187 12.65 4.24 -6.86
N LEU A 188 11.49 3.84 -7.41
CA LEU A 188 10.72 4.46 -8.50
C LEU A 188 11.44 5.04 -9.75
N GLN A 189 12.73 4.79 -9.96
CA GLN A 189 13.48 5.19 -11.15
C GLN A 189 13.38 4.15 -12.29
N ASP A 190 13.02 2.90 -11.96
CA ASP A 190 12.95 1.80 -12.94
C ASP A 190 11.53 1.48 -13.41
N LEU A 191 10.63 2.47 -13.51
CA LEU A 191 9.28 2.29 -14.09
C LEU A 191 9.27 2.08 -15.62
N ILE A 192 10.40 1.69 -16.21
CA ILE A 192 10.39 1.03 -17.51
C ILE A 192 9.94 -0.41 -17.26
N ASN A 193 8.68 -0.68 -17.61
CA ASN A 193 8.07 -2.00 -17.57
C ASN A 193 8.75 -2.95 -18.57
N ASP A 194 9.97 -3.41 -18.26
CA ASP A 194 10.72 -4.40 -19.05
C ASP A 194 10.43 -5.83 -18.62
N LYS A 195 9.42 -6.04 -17.77
CA LYS A 195 9.05 -7.38 -17.31
C LYS A 195 7.71 -7.78 -17.87
N GLU A 196 7.76 -8.76 -18.76
CA GLU A 196 6.62 -9.50 -19.30
C GLU A 196 5.94 -10.26 -18.16
N TYR A 197 4.96 -9.62 -17.52
CA TYR A 197 4.18 -10.26 -16.47
C TYR A 197 3.01 -11.03 -17.08
N LEU A 198 3.30 -12.31 -17.37
CA LEU A 198 2.38 -13.44 -17.55
C LEU A 198 1.60 -13.56 -18.89
N ILE A 199 2.25 -14.14 -19.91
CA ILE A 199 1.60 -14.98 -20.92
C ILE A 199 2.35 -16.33 -21.01
N SER A 200 2.23 -17.19 -20.00
CA SER A 200 2.66 -18.59 -20.14
C SER A 200 2.04 -19.58 -19.15
N GLY A 201 0.90 -19.24 -18.52
CA GLY A 201 0.33 -20.11 -17.47
C GLY A 201 -1.18 -20.05 -17.27
N LEU A 202 -1.96 -19.57 -18.22
CA LEU A 202 -3.41 -19.78 -18.20
C LEU A 202 -3.71 -21.12 -18.87
N PRO A 203 -4.39 -22.08 -18.20
CA PRO A 203 -4.96 -23.21 -18.91
C PRO A 203 -5.96 -22.68 -19.95
N PRO A 204 -6.08 -23.32 -21.12
CA PRO A 204 -7.09 -22.93 -22.10
C PRO A 204 -8.45 -22.99 -21.41
N GLY A 205 -9.20 -21.88 -21.50
CA GLY A 205 -10.60 -21.87 -21.08
C GLY A 205 -11.36 -22.95 -21.86
N PRO A 206 -12.40 -23.55 -21.26
CA PRO A 206 -13.14 -24.60 -21.92
C PRO A 206 -13.81 -24.03 -23.17
N ASP A 207 -13.55 -24.68 -24.31
CA ASP A 207 -14.28 -24.48 -25.55
C ASP A 207 -15.79 -24.64 -25.31
N GLN A 208 -16.54 -23.54 -25.51
CA GLN A 208 -17.89 -23.48 -26.08
C GLN A 208 -18.36 -22.03 -26.25
#